data_AF-A0A2P5LMZ0-F1
#
_entry.id   AF-A0A2P5LMZ0-F1
#
_cell.length_a   1.000
_cell.length_b   1.000
_cell.length_c   1.000
_cell.angle_alpha   90.00
_cell.angle_beta   90.00
_cell.angle_gamma   90.00
#
_symmetry.space_group_name_H-M   'P 1'
#
loop_
_entity.id
_entity.type
_entity.pdbx_description
1 polymer ?
#
loop_
_entity_poly.entity_id
_entity_poly.type
_entity_poly.pdbx_seq_one_letter_code
_entity_poly.pdbx_strand_id
1 'polypeptide(L)'
;KSYQSIAKMKAIQPRIKELKEKYGDDKHKFNMEQMELFKREKVNPASGCLPVIVQIPVFFSLYKVLVVTIEMRHAPFFGWISDLSAPDPTNVFNLFGVLPFDPTHVAIFGPYLALGVWPLLMGVSMWLQMKMNPEPADEIQKTMFAWMPVIFTFTMGGFASGLLIYWTWNNLLSIVQQGVIMKRAGVRFEFWDNLRKTFQRA
;
A
#
# COMPACT_ATOMS: atom_id res chain seq x y z
N LYS A 1 8.13 -10.66 14.14
CA LYS A 1 8.21 -11.92 13.35
C LYS A 1 8.01 -11.67 11.84
N SER A 2 6.87 -11.18 11.35
CA SER A 2 6.68 -10.93 9.90
C SER A 2 7.73 -9.96 9.32
N TYR A 3 7.98 -8.81 9.97
CA TYR A 3 9.02 -7.86 9.54
C TYR A 3 10.46 -8.40 9.56
N GLN A 4 10.76 -9.35 10.46
CA GLN A 4 12.06 -10.04 10.46
C GLN A 4 12.20 -10.99 9.27
N SER A 5 11.10 -11.63 8.86
CA SER A 5 11.06 -12.45 7.65
C SER A 5 11.28 -11.59 6.39
N ILE A 6 10.67 -10.40 6.34
CA ILE A 6 10.90 -9.41 5.28
C ILE A 6 12.37 -8.98 5.20
N ALA A 7 13.01 -8.73 6.36
CA ALA A 7 14.43 -8.40 6.43
C ALA A 7 15.32 -9.52 5.86
N LYS A 8 15.01 -10.80 6.17
CA LYS A 8 15.71 -11.96 5.59
C LYS A 8 15.45 -12.13 4.09
N MET A 9 14.21 -11.95 3.63
CA MET A 9 13.86 -11.94 2.20
C MET A 9 14.69 -10.91 1.44
N LYS A 10 14.90 -9.73 2.05
CA LYS A 10 15.72 -8.68 1.45
C LYS A 10 17.20 -9.08 1.38
N ALA A 11 17.73 -9.72 2.41
CA ALA A 11 19.13 -10.16 2.44
C ALA A 11 19.45 -11.19 1.33
N ILE A 12 18.48 -12.02 0.92
CA ILE A 12 18.66 -13.04 -0.11
C ILE A 12 18.37 -12.55 -1.54
N GLN A 13 17.87 -11.31 -1.72
CA GLN A 13 17.59 -10.71 -3.03
C GLN A 13 18.75 -10.79 -4.04
N PRO A 14 20.03 -10.56 -3.67
CA PRO A 14 21.15 -10.70 -4.61
C PRO A 14 21.23 -12.10 -5.21
N ARG A 15 21.03 -13.14 -4.40
CA ARG A 15 21.05 -14.53 -4.85
C ARG A 15 19.86 -14.86 -5.77
N ILE A 16 18.70 -14.25 -5.53
CA ILE A 16 17.55 -14.38 -6.42
C ILE A 16 17.85 -13.75 -7.79
N LYS A 17 18.57 -12.61 -7.82
CA LYS A 17 19.01 -11.99 -9.07
C LYS A 17 19.99 -12.87 -9.83
N GLU A 18 20.98 -13.45 -9.14
CA GLU A 18 21.91 -14.42 -9.75
C GLU A 18 21.18 -15.64 -10.33
N LEU A 19 20.15 -16.16 -9.64
CA LEU A 19 19.30 -17.22 -10.19
C LEU A 19 18.54 -16.78 -11.44
N LYS A 20 18.06 -15.53 -11.46
CA LYS A 20 17.36 -14.96 -12.63
C LYS A 20 18.31 -14.78 -13.82
N GLU A 21 19.57 -14.42 -13.58
CA GLU A 21 20.59 -14.34 -14.63
C GLU A 21 20.97 -15.73 -15.18
N LYS A 22 20.99 -16.76 -14.33
CA LYS A 22 21.34 -18.14 -14.75
C LYS A 22 20.21 -18.90 -15.42
N TYR A 23 18.97 -18.71 -14.96
CA TYR A 23 17.82 -19.52 -15.35
C TYR A 23 16.63 -18.70 -15.86
N GLY A 24 16.81 -17.40 -16.16
CA GLY A 24 15.72 -16.50 -16.56
C GLY A 24 14.94 -16.95 -17.78
N ASP A 25 15.59 -17.66 -18.72
CA ASP A 25 14.96 -18.22 -19.92
C ASP A 25 14.09 -19.45 -19.62
N ASP A 26 14.43 -20.22 -18.58
CA ASP A 26 13.68 -21.39 -18.13
C ASP A 26 12.90 -21.05 -16.84
N LYS A 27 11.69 -20.53 -17.03
CA LYS A 27 10.79 -20.16 -15.92
C LYS A 27 10.53 -21.31 -14.95
N HIS A 28 10.45 -22.55 -15.44
CA HIS A 28 10.20 -23.70 -14.58
C HIS A 28 11.39 -23.96 -13.66
N LYS A 29 12.60 -24.00 -14.23
CA LYS A 29 13.83 -24.21 -13.47
C LYS A 29 14.12 -23.04 -12.51
N PHE A 30 13.89 -21.80 -12.95
CA PHE A 30 14.00 -20.62 -12.09
C PHE A 30 13.08 -20.72 -10.86
N ASN A 31 11.79 -21.05 -11.05
CA ASN A 31 10.84 -21.17 -9.95
C ASN A 31 11.21 -22.29 -8.97
N MET A 32 11.73 -23.43 -9.46
CA MET A 32 12.22 -24.52 -8.62
C MET A 32 13.42 -24.12 -7.77
N GLU A 33 14.45 -23.55 -8.39
CA GLU A 33 15.68 -23.11 -7.71
C GLU A 33 15.41 -21.97 -6.72
N GLN A 34 14.51 -21.04 -7.08
CA GLN A 34 14.08 -19.97 -6.18
C GLN A 34 13.39 -20.55 -4.94
N MET A 35 12.51 -21.53 -5.11
CA MET A 35 11.84 -22.20 -3.99
C MET A 35 12.83 -22.98 -3.13
N GLU A 36 13.82 -23.63 -3.74
CA GLU A 36 14.87 -24.33 -3.01
C GLU A 36 15.74 -23.37 -2.19
N LEU A 37 16.11 -22.22 -2.76
CA LEU A 37 16.80 -21.15 -2.05
C LEU A 37 16.00 -20.69 -0.83
N PHE A 38 14.68 -20.46 -0.97
CA PHE A 38 13.82 -20.08 0.16
C PHE A 38 13.82 -21.13 1.27
N LYS A 39 13.80 -22.43 0.92
CA LYS A 39 13.88 -23.53 1.89
C LYS A 39 15.24 -23.57 2.59
N ARG A 40 16.35 -23.47 1.84
CA ARG A 40 17.72 -23.48 2.37
C ARG A 40 17.96 -22.32 3.34
N GLU A 41 17.48 -21.13 2.98
CA GLU A 41 17.60 -19.92 3.81
C GLU A 41 16.52 -19.80 4.91
N LYS A 42 15.60 -20.77 4.97
CA LYS A 42 14.46 -20.81 5.92
C LYS A 42 13.65 -19.50 5.91
N VAL A 43 13.39 -18.98 4.72
CA VAL A 43 12.59 -17.75 4.52
C VAL A 43 11.25 -18.11 3.90
N ASN A 44 10.16 -17.58 4.47
CA ASN A 44 8.82 -17.84 3.96
C ASN A 44 8.35 -16.68 3.06
N PRO A 45 8.14 -16.88 1.75
CA PRO A 45 7.70 -15.82 0.84
C PRO A 45 6.28 -15.30 1.15
N ALA A 46 5.41 -16.12 1.76
CA ALA A 46 4.06 -15.74 2.15
C ALA A 46 4.00 -14.87 3.43
N SER A 47 5.13 -14.66 4.11
CA SER A 47 5.18 -13.81 5.31
C SER A 47 4.72 -12.36 5.04
N GLY A 48 4.84 -11.91 3.79
CA GLY A 48 4.48 -10.57 3.35
C GLY A 48 2.99 -10.37 3.09
N CYS A 49 2.22 -11.43 2.81
CA CYS A 49 0.76 -11.34 2.62
C CYS A 49 -0.04 -11.63 3.89
N LEU A 50 0.57 -12.24 4.91
CA LEU A 50 -0.05 -12.48 6.22
C LEU A 50 -0.68 -11.21 6.86
N PRO A 51 -0.04 -10.02 6.80
CA PRO A 51 -0.66 -8.79 7.32
C PRO A 51 -1.99 -8.45 6.65
N VAL A 52 -2.13 -8.72 5.35
CA VAL A 52 -3.35 -8.42 4.58
C VAL A 52 -4.52 -9.27 5.10
N ILE A 53 -4.29 -10.56 5.39
CA ILE A 53 -5.32 -11.46 5.90
C ILE A 53 -5.86 -10.96 7.24
N VAL A 54 -4.97 -10.52 8.13
CA VAL A 54 -5.37 -9.97 9.45
C VAL A 54 -6.02 -8.58 9.30
N GLN A 55 -5.63 -7.81 8.27
CA GLN A 55 -6.17 -6.48 8.02
C GLN A 55 -7.63 -6.52 7.56
N ILE A 56 -8.04 -7.52 6.78
CA ILE A 56 -9.40 -7.59 6.20
C ILE A 56 -10.50 -7.53 7.28
N PRO A 57 -10.48 -8.34 8.36
CA PRO A 57 -11.47 -8.24 9.43
C PRO A 57 -11.46 -6.88 10.15
N VAL A 58 -10.28 -6.31 10.39
CA VAL A 58 -10.14 -5.01 11.05
C VAL A 58 -10.75 -3.90 10.19
N PHE A 59 -10.46 -3.92 8.89
CA PHE A 59 -11.02 -3.00 7.92
C PHE A 59 -12.55 -3.08 7.88
N PHE A 60 -13.10 -4.29 7.77
CA PHE A 60 -14.55 -4.49 7.72
C PHE A 60 -15.23 -4.01 9.01
N SER A 61 -14.61 -4.27 10.17
CA SER A 61 -15.12 -3.85 11.47
C SER A 61 -15.16 -2.32 11.56
N LEU A 62 -14.08 -1.64 11.18
CA LEU A 62 -14.01 -0.19 11.22
C LEU A 62 -14.97 0.45 10.22
N TYR A 63 -15.06 -0.08 8.99
CA TYR A 63 -16.02 0.37 7.99
C TYR A 63 -17.46 0.27 8.53
N LYS A 64 -17.81 -0.86 9.16
CA LYS A 64 -19.13 -1.04 9.76
C LYS A 64 -19.39 -0.07 10.90
N VAL A 65 -18.42 0.15 11.79
CA VAL A 65 -18.56 1.14 12.87
C VAL A 65 -18.83 2.53 12.28
N LEU A 66 -18.04 2.96 11.30
CA LEU A 66 -18.18 4.30 10.70
C LEU A 66 -19.52 4.51 9.98
N VAL A 67 -20.02 3.50 9.27
CA VAL A 67 -21.22 3.65 8.42
C VAL A 67 -22.52 3.32 9.16
N VAL A 68 -22.48 2.46 10.18
CA VAL A 68 -23.68 1.98 10.88
C VAL A 68 -23.96 2.72 12.19
N THR A 69 -22.93 3.13 12.92
CA THR A 69 -23.16 3.81 14.20
C THR A 69 -23.67 5.23 13.98
N ILE A 70 -24.68 5.62 14.75
CA ILE A 70 -25.31 6.94 14.62
C ILE A 70 -24.34 8.05 15.06
N GLU A 71 -23.49 7.76 16.04
CA GLU A 71 -22.52 8.71 16.59
C GLU A 71 -21.45 9.14 15.57
N MET A 72 -21.14 8.30 14.58
CA MET A 72 -20.15 8.62 13.56
C MET A 72 -20.72 9.47 12.43
N ARG A 73 -22.05 9.56 12.31
CA ARG A 73 -22.69 10.44 11.32
C ARG A 73 -22.51 11.89 11.72
N HIS A 74 -22.05 12.70 10.77
CA HIS A 74 -21.76 14.12 10.99
C HIS A 74 -20.77 14.36 12.14
N ALA A 75 -19.98 13.35 12.50
CA ALA A 75 -18.92 13.50 13.49
C ALA A 75 -17.78 14.31 12.84
N PRO A 76 -17.50 15.54 13.31
CA PRO A 76 -16.42 16.34 12.76
C PRO A 76 -15.08 15.79 13.24
N PHE A 77 -14.04 16.02 12.45
CA PHE A 77 -12.67 15.66 12.82
C PHE A 77 -11.73 16.87 12.75
N PHE A 78 -11.04 17.06 11.63
CA PHE A 78 -10.05 18.12 11.47
C PHE A 78 -10.17 18.77 10.09
N GLY A 79 -9.98 20.10 10.05
CA GLY A 79 -10.03 20.89 8.82
C GLY A 79 -11.42 20.88 8.18
N TRP A 80 -11.50 20.42 6.94
CA TRP A 80 -12.75 20.35 6.15
C TRP A 80 -13.59 19.08 6.41
N ILE A 81 -13.11 18.16 7.26
CA ILE A 81 -13.85 16.93 7.57
C ILE A 81 -14.91 17.22 8.64
N SER A 82 -16.15 17.38 8.17
CA SER A 82 -17.35 17.53 9.00
C SER A 82 -18.11 16.23 9.24
N ASP A 83 -17.76 15.14 8.53
CA ASP A 83 -18.45 13.85 8.65
C ASP A 83 -17.48 12.69 8.39
N LEU A 84 -17.18 11.92 9.44
CA LEU A 84 -16.31 10.74 9.35
C LEU A 84 -16.96 9.54 8.65
N SER A 85 -18.29 9.49 8.57
CA SER A 85 -19.05 8.41 7.93
C SER A 85 -19.24 8.62 6.42
N ALA A 86 -19.12 9.86 5.96
CA ALA A 86 -19.24 10.24 4.56
C ALA A 86 -17.87 10.25 3.83
N PRO A 87 -17.85 10.18 2.48
CA PRO A 87 -16.63 10.37 1.70
C PRO A 87 -15.98 11.74 1.96
N ASP A 88 -14.69 11.87 1.65
CA ASP A 88 -14.00 13.16 1.71
C ASP A 88 -14.72 14.17 0.78
N PRO A 89 -15.17 15.32 1.28
CA PRO A 89 -15.91 16.30 0.46
C PRO A 89 -15.01 17.04 -0.54
N THR A 90 -13.69 16.95 -0.41
CA THR A 90 -12.76 17.58 -1.34
C THR A 90 -12.57 16.72 -2.59
N ASN A 91 -12.19 17.36 -3.70
CA ASN A 91 -11.91 16.63 -4.93
C ASN A 91 -10.87 17.34 -5.81
N VAL A 92 -9.85 16.61 -6.26
CA VAL A 92 -8.80 17.19 -7.13
C VAL A 92 -9.39 17.77 -8.43
N PHE A 93 -10.44 17.17 -8.99
CA PHE A 93 -11.00 17.59 -10.27
C PHE A 93 -11.79 18.90 -10.17
N ASN A 94 -12.37 19.22 -9.02
CA ASN A 94 -13.03 20.50 -8.77
C ASN A 94 -12.13 21.49 -8.00
N LEU A 95 -10.80 21.31 -8.06
CA LEU A 95 -9.82 22.11 -7.34
C LEU A 95 -10.10 22.19 -5.83
N PHE A 96 -10.39 21.04 -5.21
CA PHE A 96 -10.70 20.89 -3.80
C PHE A 96 -11.90 21.71 -3.32
N GLY A 97 -12.90 21.88 -4.20
CA GLY A 97 -14.14 22.62 -3.93
C GLY A 97 -14.14 24.07 -4.43
N VAL A 98 -13.09 24.53 -5.12
CA VAL A 98 -13.05 25.87 -5.74
C VAL A 98 -14.01 25.98 -6.93
N LEU A 99 -14.16 24.91 -7.70
CA LEU A 99 -15.10 24.87 -8.82
C LEU A 99 -16.47 24.33 -8.37
N PRO A 100 -17.59 24.98 -8.76
CA PRO A 100 -18.95 24.61 -8.33
C PRO A 100 -19.52 23.46 -9.17
N PHE A 101 -18.76 22.37 -9.34
CA PHE A 101 -19.23 21.14 -9.94
C PHE A 101 -18.77 19.92 -9.14
N ASP A 102 -19.60 18.89 -9.14
CA ASP A 102 -19.27 17.63 -8.48
C ASP A 102 -18.91 16.57 -9.54
N PRO A 103 -17.62 16.17 -9.63
CA PRO A 103 -17.17 15.15 -10.57
C PRO A 103 -17.72 13.75 -10.24
N THR A 104 -18.24 13.53 -9.03
CA THR A 104 -18.72 12.21 -8.59
C THR A 104 -20.10 11.84 -9.12
N HIS A 105 -20.81 12.79 -9.76
CA HIS A 105 -22.12 12.55 -10.38
C HIS A 105 -22.06 12.07 -11.84
N VAL A 106 -20.87 11.97 -12.43
CA VAL A 106 -20.72 11.46 -13.81
C VAL A 106 -21.14 9.99 -13.87
N ALA A 107 -21.99 9.63 -14.82
CA ALA A 107 -22.41 8.24 -15.00
C ALA A 107 -21.20 7.32 -15.25
N ILE A 108 -21.25 6.10 -14.70
CA ILE A 108 -20.22 5.03 -14.83
C ILE A 108 -18.91 5.34 -14.10
N PHE A 109 -18.36 6.55 -14.22
CA PHE A 109 -17.04 6.92 -13.69
C PHE A 109 -17.07 7.72 -12.39
N GLY A 110 -18.20 8.36 -12.07
CA GLY A 110 -18.33 9.27 -10.93
C GLY A 110 -17.81 8.74 -9.59
N PRO A 111 -18.15 7.51 -9.17
CA PRO A 111 -17.63 6.94 -7.91
C PRO A 111 -16.10 6.85 -7.84
N TYR A 112 -15.43 6.65 -8.98
CA TYR A 112 -13.97 6.55 -9.05
C TYR A 112 -13.29 7.92 -9.10
N LEU A 113 -14.06 8.99 -9.33
CA LEU A 113 -13.54 10.35 -9.34
C LEU A 113 -13.53 10.99 -7.94
N ALA A 114 -13.94 10.27 -6.89
CA ALA A 114 -13.89 10.72 -5.49
C ALA A 114 -12.45 10.80 -4.94
N LEU A 115 -11.63 11.67 -5.55
CA LEU A 115 -10.22 11.85 -5.24
C LEU A 115 -9.99 13.13 -4.44
N GLY A 116 -10.41 13.08 -3.18
CA GLY A 116 -10.11 14.12 -2.20
C GLY A 116 -8.67 14.06 -1.67
N VAL A 117 -8.40 14.92 -0.71
CA VAL A 117 -7.08 14.97 -0.04
C VAL A 117 -6.77 13.65 0.67
N TRP A 118 -7.72 13.05 1.39
CA TRP A 118 -7.47 11.80 2.13
C TRP A 118 -7.24 10.58 1.24
N PRO A 119 -8.01 10.33 0.17
CA PRO A 119 -7.69 9.30 -0.81
C PRO A 119 -6.26 9.45 -1.37
N LEU A 120 -5.85 10.68 -1.72
CA LEU A 120 -4.49 10.93 -2.23
C LEU A 120 -3.42 10.66 -1.17
N LEU A 121 -3.60 11.11 0.07
CA LEU A 121 -2.69 10.83 1.18
C LEU A 121 -2.60 9.33 1.48
N MET A 122 -3.72 8.62 1.42
CA MET A 122 -3.77 7.17 1.56
C MET A 122 -2.97 6.51 0.43
N GLY A 123 -3.19 6.90 -0.83
CA GLY A 123 -2.45 6.41 -1.98
C GLY A 123 -0.94 6.64 -1.89
N VAL A 124 -0.52 7.86 -1.53
CA VAL A 124 0.90 8.20 -1.33
C VAL A 124 1.49 7.40 -0.17
N SER A 125 0.81 7.34 0.98
CA SER A 125 1.31 6.58 2.14
C SER A 125 1.43 5.09 1.84
N MET A 126 0.48 4.52 1.08
CA MET A 126 0.54 3.12 0.67
C MET A 126 1.68 2.86 -0.31
N TRP A 127 1.87 3.75 -1.30
CA TRP A 127 3.01 3.68 -2.22
C TRP A 127 4.35 3.75 -1.46
N LEU A 128 4.49 4.65 -0.50
CA LEU A 128 5.68 4.77 0.35
C LEU A 128 5.92 3.49 1.17
N GLN A 129 4.87 2.94 1.78
CA GLN A 129 4.96 1.68 2.54
C GLN A 129 5.40 0.52 1.64
N MET A 130 4.88 0.43 0.42
CA MET A 130 5.25 -0.62 -0.53
C MET A 130 6.71 -0.54 -0.97
N LYS A 131 7.31 0.66 -1.03
CA LYS A 131 8.75 0.82 -1.30
C LYS A 131 9.66 0.25 -0.21
N MET A 132 9.11 -0.09 0.95
CA MET A 132 9.82 -0.78 2.03
C MET A 132 9.79 -2.31 1.89
N ASN A 133 8.87 -2.85 1.09
CA ASN A 133 8.77 -4.29 0.85
C ASN A 133 9.86 -4.75 -0.14
N PRO A 134 10.31 -6.02 -0.06
CA PRO A 134 11.26 -6.57 -1.02
C PRO A 134 10.65 -6.58 -2.42
N GLU A 135 11.43 -6.17 -3.42
CA GLU A 135 10.96 -6.19 -4.80
C GLU A 135 10.68 -7.64 -5.26
N PRO A 136 9.53 -7.92 -5.87
CA PRO A 136 9.29 -9.22 -6.50
C PRO A 136 10.35 -9.56 -7.55
N ALA A 137 10.67 -10.83 -7.73
CA ALA A 137 11.62 -11.24 -8.77
C ALA A 137 11.01 -11.21 -10.18
N ASP A 138 9.71 -11.48 -10.28
CA ASP A 138 8.93 -11.50 -11.52
C ASP A 138 8.49 -10.08 -11.91
N GLU A 139 8.69 -9.72 -13.18
CA GLU A 139 8.30 -8.42 -13.74
C GLU A 139 6.77 -8.21 -13.77
N ILE A 140 5.99 -9.29 -13.96
CA ILE A 140 4.52 -9.22 -13.93
C ILE A 140 4.07 -8.82 -12.51
N GLN A 141 4.63 -9.47 -11.50
CA GLN A 141 4.33 -9.20 -10.11
C GLN A 141 4.75 -7.78 -9.72
N LYS A 142 5.95 -7.32 -10.14
CA LYS A 142 6.38 -5.93 -9.93
C LYS A 142 5.40 -4.92 -10.51
N THR A 143 4.95 -5.14 -11.74
CA THR A 143 4.01 -4.25 -12.44
C THR A 143 2.69 -4.16 -11.68
N MET A 144 2.14 -5.31 -11.26
CA MET A 144 0.90 -5.35 -10.47
C MET A 144 1.02 -4.57 -9.15
N PHE A 145 2.11 -4.76 -8.40
CA PHE A 145 2.34 -4.01 -7.16
C PHE A 145 2.58 -2.51 -7.40
N ALA A 146 3.15 -2.12 -8.54
CA ALA A 146 3.32 -0.70 -8.88
C ALA A 146 1.97 0.01 -9.11
N TRP A 147 1.00 -0.69 -9.70
CA TRP A 147 -0.34 -0.14 -9.98
C TRP A 147 -1.31 -0.24 -8.81
N MET A 148 -1.07 -1.14 -7.86
CA MET A 148 -1.96 -1.37 -6.72
C MET A 148 -2.30 -0.09 -5.94
N PRO A 149 -1.34 0.80 -5.59
CA PRO A 149 -1.65 2.10 -4.98
C PRO A 149 -2.62 2.96 -5.78
N VAL A 150 -2.42 3.03 -7.10
CA VAL A 150 -3.26 3.84 -7.96
C VAL A 150 -4.68 3.27 -8.00
N ILE A 151 -4.82 1.97 -8.28
CA ILE A 151 -6.13 1.31 -8.36
C ILE A 151 -6.91 1.45 -7.05
N PHE A 152 -6.25 1.20 -5.91
CA PHE A 152 -6.88 1.31 -4.60
C PHE A 152 -7.28 2.75 -4.28
N THR A 153 -6.48 3.74 -4.67
CA THR A 153 -6.81 5.16 -4.44
C THR A 153 -8.12 5.55 -5.13
N PHE A 154 -8.31 5.14 -6.39
CA PHE A 154 -9.55 5.41 -7.14
C PHE A 154 -10.74 4.58 -6.64
N THR A 155 -10.50 3.31 -6.28
CA THR A 155 -11.58 2.41 -5.82
C THR A 155 -12.06 2.75 -4.41
N MET A 156 -11.13 3.15 -3.53
CA MET A 156 -11.42 3.48 -2.14
C MET A 156 -11.77 4.95 -1.91
N GLY A 157 -11.62 5.81 -2.92
CA GLY A 157 -11.88 7.24 -2.80
C GLY A 157 -13.29 7.58 -2.31
N GLY A 158 -14.28 6.77 -2.72
CA GLY A 158 -15.68 6.92 -2.30
C GLY A 158 -16.03 6.30 -0.94
N PHE A 159 -15.06 5.79 -0.17
CA PHE A 159 -15.33 5.24 1.17
C PHE A 159 -15.35 6.35 2.22
N ALA A 160 -15.93 6.03 3.38
CA ALA A 160 -15.97 6.91 4.55
C ALA A 160 -14.60 7.52 4.87
N SER A 161 -14.53 8.84 5.04
CA SER A 161 -13.29 9.58 5.26
C SER A 161 -12.54 9.08 6.50
N GLY A 162 -13.26 8.70 7.57
CA GLY A 162 -12.67 8.12 8.78
C GLY A 162 -11.88 6.83 8.51
N LEU A 163 -12.29 6.04 7.53
CA LEU A 163 -11.61 4.81 7.14
C LEU A 163 -10.29 5.12 6.43
N LEU A 164 -10.28 6.12 5.56
CA LEU A 164 -9.09 6.57 4.84
C LEU A 164 -8.09 7.25 5.77
N ILE A 165 -8.58 8.02 6.75
CA ILE A 165 -7.76 8.62 7.83
C ILE A 165 -7.06 7.52 8.63
N TYR A 166 -7.82 6.54 9.11
CA TYR A 166 -7.27 5.39 9.83
C TYR A 166 -6.20 4.67 9.00
N TRP A 167 -6.51 4.38 7.73
CA TRP A 167 -5.58 3.67 6.86
C TRP A 167 -4.28 4.47 6.66
N THR A 168 -4.40 5.76 6.36
CA THR A 168 -3.25 6.65 6.19
C THR A 168 -2.38 6.66 7.44
N TRP A 169 -2.99 6.80 8.62
CA TRP A 169 -2.25 6.79 9.88
C TRP A 169 -1.57 5.44 10.16
N ASN A 170 -2.28 4.33 9.91
CA ASN A 170 -1.74 2.98 10.06
C ASN A 170 -0.55 2.73 9.13
N ASN A 171 -0.60 3.21 7.89
CA ASN A 171 0.53 3.14 6.95
C ASN A 171 1.74 3.92 7.47
N LEU A 172 1.53 5.16 7.95
CA LEU A 172 2.60 6.00 8.48
C LEU A 172 3.27 5.36 9.71
N LEU A 173 2.47 4.86 10.66
CA LEU A 173 3.00 4.13 11.82
C LEU A 173 3.75 2.87 11.40
N SER A 174 3.22 2.14 10.42
CA SER A 174 3.86 0.94 9.90
C SER A 174 5.20 1.24 9.22
N ILE A 175 5.30 2.35 8.48
CA ILE A 175 6.54 2.82 7.86
C ILE A 175 7.59 3.11 8.93
N VAL A 176 7.21 3.87 9.97
CA VAL A 176 8.10 4.19 11.09
C VAL A 176 8.54 2.91 11.80
N GLN A 177 7.59 2.02 12.11
CA GLN A 177 7.86 0.75 12.77
C GLN A 177 8.79 -0.15 11.94
N GLN A 178 8.54 -0.30 10.64
CA GLN A 178 9.42 -1.06 9.74
C GLN A 178 10.81 -0.47 9.69
N GLY A 179 10.93 0.86 9.59
CA GLY A 179 12.21 1.55 9.58
C GLY A 179 13.03 1.27 10.84
N VAL A 180 12.38 1.36 12.01
CA VAL A 180 13.04 1.05 13.29
C VAL A 180 13.44 -0.42 13.37
N ILE A 181 12.58 -1.36 12.95
CA ILE A 181 12.88 -2.80 12.99
C ILE A 181 14.03 -3.16 12.04
N MET A 182 14.03 -2.62 10.82
CA MET A 182 15.10 -2.86 9.85
C MET A 182 16.43 -2.30 10.33
N LYS A 183 16.43 -1.10 10.92
CA LYS A 183 17.62 -0.50 11.53
C LYS A 183 18.16 -1.37 12.66
N ARG A 184 17.30 -1.88 13.54
CA ARG A 184 17.68 -2.80 14.62
C ARG A 184 18.16 -4.16 14.12
N ALA A 185 17.67 -4.61 12.97
CA ALA A 185 18.08 -5.87 12.33
C ALA A 185 19.39 -5.76 11.53
N GLY A 186 20.02 -4.58 11.46
CA GLY A 186 21.26 -4.37 10.71
C GLY A 186 21.10 -4.43 9.18
N VAL A 187 19.86 -4.37 8.66
CA VAL A 187 19.59 -4.40 7.22
C VAL A 187 19.61 -2.98 6.66
N ARG A 188 20.29 -2.78 5.52
CA ARG A 188 20.39 -1.46 4.88
C ARG A 188 19.00 -0.90 4.57
N PHE A 189 18.74 0.28 5.13
CA PHE A 189 17.53 1.05 4.91
C PHE A 189 17.59 1.75 3.54
N GLU A 190 17.34 0.98 2.47
CA GLU A 190 17.39 1.47 1.08
C GLU A 190 16.11 2.22 0.67
N PHE A 191 15.27 2.65 1.62
CA PHE A 191 14.06 3.42 1.32
C PHE A 191 14.39 4.65 0.45
N TRP A 192 15.41 5.40 0.84
CA TRP A 192 15.89 6.57 0.11
C TRP A 192 16.50 6.21 -1.24
N ASP A 193 17.22 5.08 -1.32
CA ASP A 193 17.81 4.59 -2.57
C ASP A 193 16.71 4.17 -3.56
N ASN A 194 15.65 3.49 -3.09
CA ASN A 194 14.51 3.07 -3.89
C ASN A 194 13.67 4.27 -4.36
N LEU A 195 13.49 5.26 -3.50
CA LEU A 195 12.78 6.49 -3.82
C LEU A 195 13.54 7.26 -4.91
N ARG A 196 14.85 7.46 -4.74
CA ARG A 196 15.71 8.15 -5.71
C ARG A 196 15.74 7.43 -7.07
N LYS A 197 15.87 6.09 -7.08
CA LYS A 197 15.81 5.29 -8.31
C LYS A 197 14.49 5.44 -9.06
N THR A 198 13.38 5.65 -8.34
CA THR A 198 12.07 5.81 -8.98
C THR A 198 11.99 7.12 -9.77
N PHE A 199 12.57 8.20 -9.25
CA PHE A 199 12.61 9.50 -9.92
C PHE A 199 13.75 9.65 -10.95
N GLN A 200 14.78 8.79 -10.91
CA GLN A 200 15.86 8.79 -11.90
C GLN A 200 15.55 7.96 -13.16
N ARG A 201 14.52 7.09 -13.10
CA ARG A 201 14.06 6.28 -14.23
C ARG A 201 12.90 6.92 -14.99
N ALA A 202 12.39 8.07 -14.52
CA ALA A 202 11.40 8.90 -15.18
C ALA A 202 12.10 10.02 -15.95
#